data_AF-A0A3A4NI19-F1
#
_entry.id   AF-A0A3A4NI19-F1
#
_cell.length_a   1.000
_cell.length_b   1.000
_cell.length_c   1.000
_cell.angle_alpha   90.00
_cell.angle_beta   90.00
_cell.angle_gamma   90.00
#
_symmetry.space_group_name_H-M   'P 1'
#
loop_
_entity.id
_entity.type
_entity.pdbx_description
1 polymer ?
#
loop_
_entity_poly.entity_id
_entity_poly.type
_entity_poly.pdbx_seq_one_letter_code
_entity_poly.pdbx_strand_id
1 'polypeptide(L)'
;MDSAAGLLARAGALLPPAGRRPDPADRDIALPLRPEGRAPAPEPRPGPFVPAPVGRPDRGRCDGGPHTASFRRRGASPGGGARDARGPRPPVGERRAGGRFGLIPSSPLKPSAALLAKPGIVAAVTLAGFAGMVLARRGLPDARVAALTLSCLLGAAGGSAALNTVLDEEMDRKMPRLSGRVRALRSVGRATTAGVAIAAVVASVGASAAFLNPTVSVLLAAAAVGYVVLYTLVWKRRSPYGTIPGAVPGALPVLIGYAAVRPSLGMDGVLLFLFLVLWQPPHFWALALRHGEEYRAAGVPVLPVAFGEPYTKVLIFLYAAALPPVSLSLWALGGLSARFGWAAAILGAGFLAVFYRDTVSTRRYGRAFAASIAYLVLVLASLLADLLLPAAI
;
A
#
# COMPACT_ATOMS: atom_id res chain seq x y z
N MET A 1 50.18 17.21 -13.51
CA MET A 1 49.70 16.47 -12.33
C MET A 1 49.86 17.34 -11.09
N ASP A 2 49.16 18.48 -11.04
CA ASP A 2 49.21 19.42 -9.91
C ASP A 2 47.83 20.06 -9.71
N SER A 3 46.89 19.33 -9.12
CA SER A 3 45.65 19.95 -8.58
C SER A 3 44.88 19.09 -7.56
N ALA A 4 45.51 18.06 -6.96
CA ALA A 4 44.86 17.23 -5.94
C ALA A 4 45.32 17.55 -4.50
N ALA A 5 46.48 18.19 -4.32
CA ALA A 5 47.03 18.49 -3.00
C ALA A 5 46.46 19.78 -2.34
N GLY A 6 45.91 20.71 -3.14
CA GLY A 6 45.38 21.98 -2.63
C GLY A 6 43.97 21.91 -2.03
N LEU A 7 43.18 20.89 -2.37
CA LEU A 7 41.78 20.76 -1.92
C LEU A 7 41.66 20.11 -0.53
N LEU A 8 42.63 19.30 -0.11
CA LEU A 8 42.63 18.62 1.19
C LEU A 8 43.11 19.52 2.33
N ALA A 9 43.82 20.62 2.04
CA ALA A 9 44.25 21.61 3.03
C ALA A 9 43.13 22.54 3.52
N ARG A 10 41.98 22.59 2.82
CA ARG A 10 40.84 23.47 3.17
C ARG A 10 39.68 22.77 3.89
N ALA A 11 39.72 21.46 4.08
CA ALA A 11 38.66 20.69 4.73
C ALA A 11 38.88 20.42 6.24
N GLY A 12 40.01 20.85 6.82
CA GLY A 12 40.41 20.57 8.21
C GLY A 12 39.90 21.54 9.28
N ALA A 13 39.06 22.53 8.94
CA ALA A 13 38.77 23.67 9.82
C ALA A 13 37.38 23.67 10.50
N LEU A 14 36.65 22.55 10.53
CA LEU A 14 35.29 22.50 11.12
C LEU A 14 35.01 21.30 12.05
N LEU A 15 36.04 20.70 12.66
CA LEU A 15 35.87 19.72 13.72
C LEU A 15 36.32 20.31 15.07
N PRO A 16 35.47 20.36 16.11
CA PRO A 16 35.91 20.72 17.45
C PRO A 16 36.77 19.59 18.06
N PRO A 17 37.86 19.91 18.79
CA PRO A 17 38.73 18.89 19.36
C PRO A 17 38.05 18.15 20.52
N ALA A 18 38.20 16.83 20.52
CA ALA A 18 37.76 15.96 21.60
C ALA A 18 38.71 16.07 22.81
N GLY A 19 38.13 16.20 24.01
CA GLY A 19 38.73 15.76 25.27
C GLY A 19 39.54 16.79 26.08
N ARG A 20 38.88 17.41 27.07
CA ARG A 20 39.51 17.81 28.34
C ARG A 20 38.59 17.43 29.50
N ARG A 21 39.13 16.74 30.51
CA ARG A 21 38.47 16.48 31.79
C ARG A 21 38.47 17.78 32.64
N PRO A 22 37.40 18.10 33.39
CA PRO A 22 37.45 19.18 34.37
C PRO A 22 38.14 18.74 35.68
N ASP A 23 39.02 19.61 36.18
CA ASP A 23 39.73 19.54 37.47
C ASP A 23 38.79 19.99 38.62
N PRO A 24 38.88 19.45 39.85
CA PRO A 24 37.94 19.72 40.93
C PRO A 24 38.43 20.90 41.78
N ALA A 25 38.30 22.12 41.26
CA ALA A 25 38.57 23.34 42.02
C ALA A 25 37.78 24.52 41.44
N ASP A 26 36.45 24.49 41.60
CA ASP A 26 35.63 25.70 41.56
C ASP A 26 34.30 25.38 42.26
N ARG A 27 34.36 25.41 43.60
CA ARG A 27 33.21 25.53 44.49
C ARG A 27 33.32 26.90 45.14
N ASP A 28 32.15 27.48 45.40
CA ASP A 28 31.91 28.66 46.24
C ASP A 28 31.73 29.99 45.53
N ILE A 29 30.52 30.22 45.01
CA ILE A 29 29.83 31.51 45.20
C ILE A 29 28.36 31.24 45.55
N ALA A 30 28.04 31.43 46.83
CA ALA A 30 26.68 31.42 47.38
C ALA A 30 26.09 32.84 47.36
N LEU A 31 24.80 32.95 47.02
CA LEU A 31 23.97 34.13 47.30
C LEU A 31 22.55 33.69 47.74
N PRO A 32 21.84 34.50 48.55
CA PRO A 32 21.11 34.04 49.72
C PRO A 32 19.63 33.70 49.46
N LEU A 33 19.13 32.74 50.24
CA LEU A 33 17.72 32.36 50.35
C LEU A 33 16.95 33.29 51.30
N ARG A 34 15.71 33.65 50.92
CA ARG A 34 14.61 34.06 51.83
C ARG A 34 13.29 33.42 51.37
N PRO A 35 12.29 33.28 52.26
CA PRO A 35 11.61 32.01 52.49
C PRO A 35 10.24 31.86 51.80
N GLU A 36 9.91 30.58 51.61
CA GLU A 36 8.63 29.90 51.36
C GLU A 36 7.35 30.71 51.10
N GLY A 37 6.88 30.59 49.85
CA GLY A 37 5.46 30.55 49.50
C GLY A 37 5.19 29.28 48.70
N ARG A 38 4.34 28.39 49.22
CA ARG A 38 4.04 27.05 48.70
C ARG A 38 3.44 27.13 47.28
N ALA A 39 4.20 26.72 46.25
CA ALA A 39 3.68 26.53 44.89
C ALA A 39 2.99 25.15 44.77
N PRO A 40 1.84 25.05 44.08
CA PRO A 40 1.15 23.77 43.90
C PRO A 40 1.96 22.83 42.98
N ALA A 41 1.83 21.53 43.22
CA ALA A 41 2.56 20.47 42.50
C ALA A 41 2.31 20.54 40.98
N PRO A 42 3.32 20.25 40.14
CA PRO A 42 3.13 20.25 38.69
C PRO A 42 2.23 19.10 38.27
N GLU A 43 1.16 19.41 37.52
CA GLU A 43 0.32 18.39 36.88
C GLU A 43 1.14 17.51 35.92
N PRO A 44 0.87 16.20 35.86
CA PRO A 44 1.57 15.31 34.95
C PRO A 44 1.23 15.67 33.49
N ARG A 45 2.27 15.98 32.71
CA ARG A 45 2.16 16.19 31.26
C ARG A 45 1.55 14.95 30.60
N PRO A 46 0.47 15.05 29.82
CA PRO A 46 -0.05 13.91 29.07
C PRO A 46 0.94 13.52 27.98
N GLY A 47 1.29 12.22 27.91
CA GLY A 47 2.11 11.65 26.84
C GLY A 47 1.47 11.80 25.46
N PRO A 48 2.24 11.64 24.37
CA PRO A 48 1.70 11.81 23.03
C PRO A 48 0.71 10.67 22.77
N PHE A 49 -0.50 11.04 22.34
CA PHE A 49 -1.65 10.16 22.06
C PHE A 49 -2.60 9.88 23.23
N VAL A 50 -3.44 10.87 23.52
CA VAL A 50 -4.81 10.65 23.99
C VAL A 50 -5.75 11.35 22.98
N PRO A 51 -6.67 10.64 22.30
CA PRO A 51 -7.64 11.29 21.43
C PRO A 51 -8.67 12.07 22.29
N ALA A 52 -8.98 13.30 21.87
CA ALA A 52 -9.93 14.17 22.55
C ALA A 52 -11.35 13.54 22.62
N PRO A 53 -12.12 13.77 23.70
CA PRO A 53 -13.49 13.29 23.77
C PRO A 53 -14.39 14.02 22.76
N VAL A 54 -15.15 13.26 21.99
CA VAL A 54 -16.18 13.75 21.07
C VAL A 54 -17.34 14.33 21.87
N GLY A 55 -17.61 15.63 21.73
CA GLY A 55 -18.78 16.30 22.30
C GLY A 55 -20.08 15.69 21.76
N ARG A 56 -21.03 15.40 22.66
CA ARG A 56 -22.39 14.97 22.31
C ARG A 56 -23.16 16.12 21.63
N PRO A 57 -24.05 15.83 20.67
CA PRO A 57 -24.98 16.83 20.17
C PRO A 57 -26.08 17.10 21.20
N ASP A 58 -26.26 18.37 21.53
CA ASP A 58 -27.27 18.84 22.46
C ASP A 58 -28.68 18.64 21.88
N ARG A 59 -29.59 18.12 22.70
CA ARG A 59 -31.03 18.00 22.42
C ARG A 59 -31.79 18.95 23.34
N GLY A 60 -32.65 19.77 22.76
CA GLY A 60 -33.59 20.67 23.43
C GLY A 60 -33.33 22.11 22.98
N ARG A 61 -34.30 22.96 22.65
CA ARG A 61 -35.71 23.02 23.07
C ARG A 61 -36.43 23.99 22.12
N CYS A 62 -37.68 23.69 21.77
CA CYS A 62 -38.62 24.65 21.19
C CYS A 62 -39.03 25.68 22.25
N ASP A 63 -39.28 26.93 21.86
CA ASP A 63 -40.34 27.81 22.42
C ASP A 63 -40.49 29.13 21.62
N GLY A 64 -41.73 29.42 21.22
CA GLY A 64 -42.43 30.73 21.18
C GLY A 64 -41.90 31.95 20.39
N GLY A 65 -42.71 32.42 19.41
CA GLY A 65 -42.53 33.64 18.57
C GLY A 65 -42.85 34.99 19.27
N PRO A 66 -43.51 35.99 18.64
CA PRO A 66 -43.84 36.22 17.22
C PRO A 66 -43.33 37.57 16.68
N HIS A 67 -43.21 37.73 15.35
CA HIS A 67 -43.16 39.04 14.71
C HIS A 67 -44.19 39.15 13.58
N THR A 68 -45.12 40.08 13.80
CA THR A 68 -46.12 40.62 12.87
C THR A 68 -45.47 41.45 11.77
N ALA A 69 -45.86 41.26 10.51
CA ALA A 69 -45.96 42.34 9.54
C ALA A 69 -46.91 41.94 8.40
N SER A 70 -47.99 42.70 8.33
CA SER A 70 -49.05 42.70 7.34
C SER A 70 -48.58 43.07 5.94
N PHE A 71 -49.14 42.43 4.91
CA PHE A 71 -49.47 43.12 3.66
C PHE A 71 -50.79 42.60 3.06
N ARG A 72 -51.50 43.53 2.45
CA ARG A 72 -52.95 43.60 2.22
C ARG A 72 -53.22 43.62 0.72
N ARG A 73 -54.26 42.92 0.26
CA ARG A 73 -55.25 43.26 -0.81
C ARG A 73 -55.94 41.97 -1.27
N ARG A 74 -57.24 41.74 -1.04
CA ARG A 74 -58.50 42.40 -1.49
C ARG A 74 -59.09 41.74 -2.75
N GLY A 75 -60.31 41.26 -2.59
CA GLY A 75 -61.37 41.13 -3.62
C GLY A 75 -61.44 39.75 -4.28
N ALA A 76 -62.59 39.16 -4.60
CA ALA A 76 -63.99 39.48 -4.31
C ALA A 76 -64.84 38.21 -4.60
N SER A 77 -65.90 38.09 -3.81
CA SER A 77 -67.11 37.25 -3.82
C SER A 77 -67.84 36.92 -5.17
N PRO A 78 -68.92 36.10 -5.16
CA PRO A 78 -69.12 34.95 -6.06
C PRO A 78 -70.43 34.97 -6.90
N GLY A 79 -70.69 33.88 -7.64
CA GLY A 79 -72.00 33.51 -8.22
C GLY A 79 -71.91 33.18 -9.72
N GLY A 80 -72.51 32.14 -10.28
CA GLY A 80 -73.43 31.12 -9.78
C GLY A 80 -73.82 30.14 -10.91
N GLY A 81 -74.54 29.07 -10.56
CA GLY A 81 -75.26 28.14 -11.47
C GLY A 81 -74.51 26.82 -11.73
N ALA A 82 -74.67 25.76 -10.94
CA ALA A 82 -75.74 24.73 -11.00
C ALA A 82 -75.82 24.08 -12.41
N ARG A 83 -75.66 22.77 -12.65
CA ARG A 83 -76.12 21.50 -12.04
C ARG A 83 -75.11 20.41 -12.54
N ASP A 84 -74.96 19.18 -12.06
CA ASP A 84 -75.91 18.20 -11.57
C ASP A 84 -75.15 16.98 -10.99
N ALA A 85 -75.73 16.41 -9.92
CA ALA A 85 -75.85 14.99 -9.62
C ALA A 85 -74.62 14.04 -9.43
N ARG A 86 -74.72 13.31 -8.29
CA ARG A 86 -74.28 11.92 -7.97
C ARG A 86 -72.95 11.71 -7.22
N GLY A 87 -73.10 11.50 -5.90
CA GLY A 87 -72.91 10.19 -5.27
C GLY A 87 -71.48 9.67 -5.01
N PRO A 88 -71.21 9.03 -3.85
CA PRO A 88 -69.86 8.88 -3.30
C PRO A 88 -69.09 7.70 -3.89
N ARG A 89 -67.78 7.86 -4.12
CA ARG A 89 -66.85 6.75 -4.37
C ARG A 89 -66.06 6.40 -3.09
N PRO A 90 -66.02 5.11 -2.69
CA PRO A 90 -65.32 4.61 -1.49
C PRO A 90 -63.80 4.45 -1.72
N PRO A 91 -62.99 4.17 -0.67
CA PRO A 91 -61.54 4.33 -0.70
C PRO A 91 -60.86 3.20 -1.48
N VAL A 92 -59.81 3.54 -2.22
CA VAL A 92 -59.01 2.56 -2.97
C VAL A 92 -58.01 1.90 -2.03
N GLY A 93 -58.13 0.57 -1.96
CA GLY A 93 -57.48 -0.32 -1.00
C GLY A 93 -55.96 -0.45 -1.10
N GLU A 94 -55.42 -0.88 0.05
CA GLU A 94 -54.13 -1.51 0.25
C GLU A 94 -53.83 -2.58 -0.81
N ARG A 95 -52.68 -2.47 -1.47
CA ARG A 95 -52.08 -3.58 -2.21
C ARG A 95 -51.23 -4.42 -1.27
N ARG A 96 -51.70 -5.64 -1.04
CA ARG A 96 -50.96 -6.73 -0.42
C ARG A 96 -49.65 -7.02 -1.16
N ALA A 97 -48.62 -7.24 -0.36
CA ALA A 97 -47.39 -7.92 -0.71
C ALA A 97 -47.65 -9.36 -1.18
N GLY A 98 -46.89 -9.85 -2.16
CA GLY A 98 -46.89 -11.26 -2.54
C GLY A 98 -46.14 -11.58 -3.83
N GLY A 99 -44.89 -12.03 -3.70
CA GLY A 99 -44.15 -12.92 -4.64
C GLY A 99 -43.63 -12.28 -5.94
N ARG A 100 -42.40 -12.51 -6.41
CA ARG A 100 -41.34 -13.46 -6.06
C ARG A 100 -40.00 -12.78 -6.38
N PHE A 101 -39.21 -12.48 -5.35
CA PHE A 101 -37.79 -12.23 -5.53
C PHE A 101 -37.15 -13.59 -5.79
N GLY A 102 -36.63 -13.79 -7.00
CA GLY A 102 -35.83 -14.97 -7.33
C GLY A 102 -34.55 -14.96 -6.51
N LEU A 103 -34.63 -15.49 -5.29
CA LEU A 103 -33.49 -15.96 -4.53
C LEU A 103 -32.82 -17.04 -5.36
N ILE A 104 -31.70 -16.71 -6.01
CA ILE A 104 -30.71 -17.75 -6.33
C ILE A 104 -30.26 -18.27 -4.96
N PRO A 105 -30.46 -19.56 -4.64
CA PRO A 105 -29.82 -20.13 -3.47
C PRO A 105 -28.33 -20.17 -3.79
N SER A 106 -27.58 -19.14 -3.38
CA SER A 106 -26.14 -19.29 -3.26
C SER A 106 -25.95 -20.31 -2.14
N SER A 107 -25.75 -21.58 -2.52
CA SER A 107 -25.00 -22.49 -1.65
C SER A 107 -23.78 -21.71 -1.13
N PRO A 108 -23.43 -21.78 0.16
CA PRO A 108 -22.21 -21.16 0.63
C PRO A 108 -21.08 -21.92 -0.06
N LEU A 109 -20.59 -21.37 -1.18
CA LEU A 109 -19.38 -21.82 -1.84
C LEU A 109 -18.33 -21.93 -0.75
N LYS A 110 -17.89 -23.16 -0.48
CA LYS A 110 -16.84 -23.41 0.50
C LYS A 110 -15.70 -22.47 0.12
N PRO A 111 -15.29 -21.57 1.03
CA PRO A 111 -14.29 -20.57 0.70
C PRO A 111 -13.01 -21.29 0.24
N SER A 112 -12.59 -21.03 -1.00
CA SER A 112 -11.48 -21.76 -1.62
C SER A 112 -10.19 -21.52 -0.84
N ALA A 113 -9.46 -22.60 -0.52
CA ALA A 113 -8.15 -22.53 0.10
C ALA A 113 -7.15 -21.70 -0.72
N ALA A 114 -7.36 -21.57 -2.04
CA ALA A 114 -6.56 -20.72 -2.92
C ALA A 114 -6.57 -19.24 -2.49
N LEU A 115 -7.63 -18.77 -1.81
CA LEU A 115 -7.70 -17.40 -1.30
C LEU A 115 -6.62 -17.10 -0.26
N LEU A 116 -6.11 -18.12 0.44
CA LEU A 116 -5.08 -17.98 1.47
C LEU A 116 -3.72 -17.61 0.85
N ALA A 117 -3.46 -18.09 -0.36
CA ALA A 117 -2.22 -17.82 -1.10
C ALA A 117 -2.22 -16.47 -1.83
N LYS A 118 -3.31 -15.68 -1.78
CA LYS A 118 -3.43 -14.37 -2.45
C LYS A 118 -3.04 -14.43 -3.95
N PRO A 119 -3.81 -15.13 -4.80
CA PRO A 119 -3.40 -15.51 -6.16
C PRO A 119 -3.01 -14.32 -7.04
N GLY A 120 -3.67 -13.16 -6.91
CA GLY A 120 -3.31 -11.96 -7.65
C GLY A 120 -1.91 -11.43 -7.32
N ILE A 121 -1.50 -11.50 -6.05
CA ILE A 121 -0.15 -11.09 -5.62
C ILE A 121 0.87 -12.12 -6.12
N VAL A 122 0.57 -13.41 -5.96
CA VAL A 122 1.45 -14.50 -6.42
C VAL A 122 1.65 -14.46 -7.94
N ALA A 123 0.61 -14.18 -8.70
CA ALA A 123 0.72 -13.99 -10.15
C ALA A 123 1.62 -12.79 -10.51
N ALA A 124 1.43 -11.65 -9.84
CA ALA A 124 2.24 -10.45 -10.08
C ALA A 124 3.72 -10.66 -9.78
N VAL A 125 4.07 -11.32 -8.66
CA VAL A 125 5.48 -11.62 -8.33
C VAL A 125 6.09 -12.65 -9.28
N THR A 126 5.29 -13.61 -9.75
CA THR A 126 5.74 -14.61 -10.73
C THR A 126 6.01 -13.95 -12.09
N LEU A 127 5.15 -13.02 -12.52
CA LEU A 127 5.38 -12.20 -13.71
C LEU A 127 6.63 -11.33 -13.57
N ALA A 128 6.85 -10.71 -12.40
CA ALA A 128 8.06 -9.93 -12.14
C ALA A 128 9.33 -10.78 -12.21
N GLY A 129 9.31 -12.00 -11.64
CA GLY A 129 10.42 -12.95 -11.78
C GLY A 129 10.66 -13.37 -13.22
N PHE A 130 9.59 -13.61 -13.98
CA PHE A 130 9.71 -13.89 -15.41
C PHE A 130 10.34 -12.73 -16.19
N ALA A 131 9.90 -11.49 -15.94
CA ALA A 131 10.50 -10.29 -16.53
C ALA A 131 11.98 -10.16 -16.16
N GLY A 132 12.37 -10.48 -14.92
CA GLY A 132 13.77 -10.53 -14.50
C GLY A 132 14.61 -11.54 -15.31
N MET A 133 14.08 -12.74 -15.56
CA MET A 133 14.76 -13.76 -16.39
C MET A 133 14.94 -13.29 -17.83
N VAL A 134 13.88 -12.73 -18.43
CA VAL A 134 13.93 -12.21 -19.81
C VAL A 134 14.93 -11.06 -19.93
N LEU A 135 14.96 -10.15 -18.95
CA LEU A 135 15.93 -9.05 -18.89
C LEU A 135 17.37 -9.55 -18.80
N ALA A 136 17.65 -10.50 -17.91
CA ALA A 136 18.97 -11.10 -17.75
C ALA A 136 19.44 -11.83 -19.01
N ARG A 137 18.52 -12.53 -19.69
CA ARG A 137 18.80 -13.29 -20.90
C ARG A 137 18.91 -12.42 -22.15
N ARG A 138 18.21 -11.28 -22.19
CA ARG A 138 17.93 -10.51 -23.41
C ARG A 138 17.18 -11.33 -24.46
N GLY A 139 16.17 -12.07 -23.99
CA GLY A 139 15.39 -12.98 -24.82
C GLY A 139 14.66 -14.02 -23.97
N LEU A 140 14.09 -15.05 -24.60
CA LEU A 140 13.47 -16.14 -23.85
C LEU A 140 14.51 -16.93 -23.04
N PRO A 141 14.31 -17.10 -21.72
CA PRO A 141 15.18 -17.94 -20.90
C PRO A 141 15.03 -19.42 -21.28
N ASP A 142 16.01 -20.22 -20.89
CA ASP A 142 15.91 -21.69 -20.99
C ASP A 142 14.64 -22.18 -20.27
N ALA A 143 13.87 -23.06 -20.93
CA ALA A 143 12.57 -23.50 -20.46
C ALA A 143 12.65 -24.25 -19.12
N ARG A 144 13.70 -25.03 -18.89
CA ARG A 144 13.91 -25.77 -17.65
C ARG A 144 14.25 -24.81 -16.51
N VAL A 145 15.17 -23.86 -16.73
CA VAL A 145 15.50 -22.83 -15.74
C VAL A 145 14.28 -21.98 -15.40
N ALA A 146 13.50 -21.58 -16.41
CA ALA A 146 12.26 -20.83 -16.20
C ALA A 146 11.24 -21.62 -15.40
N ALA A 147 10.94 -22.87 -15.78
CA ALA A 147 9.98 -23.71 -15.07
C ALA A 147 10.38 -23.93 -13.61
N LEU A 148 11.64 -24.25 -13.34
CA LEU A 148 12.15 -24.45 -11.96
C LEU A 148 12.07 -23.17 -11.13
N THR A 149 12.51 -22.04 -11.69
CA THR A 149 12.52 -20.74 -10.99
C THR A 149 11.11 -20.26 -10.68
N LEU A 150 10.20 -20.35 -11.65
CA LEU A 150 8.80 -19.95 -11.45
C LEU A 150 8.09 -20.88 -10.47
N SER A 151 8.39 -22.19 -10.47
CA SER A 151 7.85 -23.12 -9.48
C SER A 151 8.31 -22.79 -8.06
N CYS A 152 9.59 -22.48 -7.87
CA CYS A 152 10.12 -22.04 -6.58
C CYS A 152 9.50 -20.70 -6.13
N LEU A 153 9.33 -19.74 -7.05
CA LEU A 153 8.66 -18.48 -6.76
C LEU A 153 7.20 -18.67 -6.36
N LEU A 154 6.45 -19.49 -7.10
CA LEU A 154 5.04 -19.80 -6.81
C LEU A 154 4.90 -20.45 -5.42
N GLY A 155 5.72 -21.45 -5.12
CA GLY A 155 5.71 -22.14 -3.84
C GLY A 155 6.09 -21.22 -2.67
N ALA A 156 7.19 -20.48 -2.78
CA ALA A 156 7.66 -19.58 -1.73
C ALA A 156 6.73 -18.38 -1.53
N ALA A 157 6.26 -17.73 -2.61
CA ALA A 157 5.34 -16.61 -2.52
C ALA A 157 3.96 -17.03 -2.02
N GLY A 158 3.44 -18.16 -2.51
CA GLY A 158 2.17 -18.72 -2.06
C GLY A 158 2.19 -19.13 -0.59
N GLY A 159 3.25 -19.82 -0.16
CA GLY A 159 3.47 -20.16 1.25
C GLY A 159 3.63 -18.91 2.12
N SER A 160 4.44 -17.94 1.71
CA SER A 160 4.60 -16.68 2.43
C SER A 160 3.29 -15.88 2.55
N ALA A 161 2.46 -15.87 1.50
CA ALA A 161 1.15 -15.23 1.50
C ALA A 161 0.14 -15.95 2.41
N ALA A 162 0.17 -17.29 2.45
CA ALA A 162 -0.65 -18.08 3.35
C ALA A 162 -0.23 -17.90 4.81
N LEU A 163 1.08 -17.86 5.10
CA LEU A 163 1.59 -17.51 6.43
C LEU A 163 1.17 -16.11 6.85
N ASN A 164 1.30 -15.13 5.96
CA ASN A 164 0.81 -13.79 6.23
C ASN A 164 -0.69 -13.79 6.58
N THR A 165 -1.50 -14.57 5.87
CA THR A 165 -2.93 -14.72 6.18
C THR A 165 -3.18 -15.31 7.57
N VAL A 166 -2.39 -16.32 7.98
CA VAL A 166 -2.46 -16.89 9.34
C VAL A 166 -2.09 -15.84 10.40
N LEU A 167 -1.00 -15.10 10.18
CA LEU A 167 -0.47 -14.12 11.12
C LEU A 167 -1.37 -12.88 11.25
N ASP A 168 -2.04 -12.49 10.16
CA ASP A 168 -2.88 -11.30 10.10
C ASP A 168 -4.37 -11.58 10.42
N GLU A 169 -4.76 -12.81 10.77
CA GLU A 169 -6.18 -13.17 10.99
C GLU A 169 -6.93 -12.19 11.90
N GLU A 170 -6.32 -11.77 13.00
CA GLU A 170 -6.97 -10.84 13.95
C GLU A 170 -7.21 -9.45 13.36
N MET A 171 -6.27 -8.95 12.57
CA MET A 171 -6.41 -7.68 11.87
C MET A 171 -7.42 -7.81 10.72
N ASP A 172 -7.33 -8.89 9.96
CA ASP A 172 -8.22 -9.18 8.83
C ASP A 172 -9.68 -9.32 9.27
N ARG A 173 -9.94 -9.86 10.47
CA ARG A 173 -11.28 -9.96 11.07
C ARG A 173 -11.97 -8.60 11.23
N LYS A 174 -11.20 -7.51 11.34
CA LYS A 174 -11.71 -6.14 11.51
C LYS A 174 -11.90 -5.42 10.18
N MET A 175 -11.64 -6.08 9.04
CA MET A 175 -11.74 -5.52 7.69
C MET A 175 -12.82 -6.27 6.88
N PRO A 176 -14.03 -5.72 6.70
CA PRO A 176 -15.15 -6.42 6.04
C PRO A 176 -14.82 -7.01 4.66
N ARG A 177 -13.97 -6.32 3.89
CA ARG A 177 -13.50 -6.78 2.57
C ARG A 177 -12.70 -8.08 2.59
N LEU A 178 -12.17 -8.48 3.75
CA LEU A 178 -11.34 -9.67 3.95
C LEU A 178 -12.10 -10.85 4.58
N SER A 179 -13.41 -10.70 4.82
CA SER A 179 -14.27 -11.72 5.44
C SER A 179 -14.22 -13.08 4.72
N GLY A 180 -14.14 -13.11 3.39
CA GLY A 180 -13.99 -14.34 2.61
C GLY A 180 -12.70 -15.10 2.93
N ARG A 181 -11.57 -14.38 3.08
CA ARG A 181 -10.27 -14.95 3.45
C ARG A 181 -10.27 -15.49 4.87
N VAL A 182 -10.87 -14.76 5.81
CA VAL A 182 -11.01 -15.21 7.20
C VAL A 182 -11.83 -16.48 7.28
N ARG A 183 -12.95 -16.59 6.53
CA ARG A 183 -13.74 -17.82 6.46
C ARG A 183 -12.92 -18.98 5.88
N ALA A 184 -12.15 -18.75 4.80
CA ALA A 184 -11.27 -19.76 4.22
C ALA A 184 -10.26 -20.29 5.24
N LEU A 185 -9.64 -19.40 6.00
CA LEU A 185 -8.63 -19.77 6.99
C LEU A 185 -9.25 -20.60 8.13
N ARG A 186 -10.44 -20.20 8.59
CA ARG A 186 -11.18 -20.94 9.63
C ARG A 186 -11.65 -22.32 9.16
N SER A 187 -12.03 -22.46 7.89
CA SER A 187 -12.44 -23.77 7.35
C SER A 187 -11.28 -24.74 7.14
N VAL A 188 -10.10 -24.24 6.74
CA VAL A 188 -8.90 -25.08 6.54
C VAL A 188 -8.18 -25.37 7.87
N GLY A 189 -8.23 -24.43 8.81
CA GLY A 189 -7.52 -24.49 10.07
C GLY A 189 -6.16 -23.78 10.03
N ARG A 190 -5.84 -23.04 11.09
CA ARG A 190 -4.61 -22.23 11.19
C ARG A 190 -3.35 -23.09 11.19
N ALA A 191 -3.34 -24.16 11.99
CA ALA A 191 -2.18 -25.05 12.12
C ALA A 191 -1.87 -25.74 10.79
N THR A 192 -2.89 -26.30 10.13
CA THR A 192 -2.78 -26.91 8.80
C THR A 192 -2.25 -25.92 7.77
N THR A 193 -2.84 -24.71 7.72
CA THR A 193 -2.42 -23.65 6.79
C THR A 193 -0.96 -23.27 7.03
N ALA A 194 -0.55 -23.05 8.29
CA ALA A 194 0.82 -22.70 8.63
C ALA A 194 1.81 -23.82 8.28
N GLY A 195 1.48 -25.08 8.59
CA GLY A 195 2.33 -26.24 8.31
C GLY A 195 2.58 -26.41 6.80
N VAL A 196 1.52 -26.40 5.99
CA VAL A 196 1.63 -26.50 4.52
C VAL A 196 2.41 -25.30 3.96
N ALA A 197 2.16 -24.10 4.48
CA ALA A 197 2.81 -22.90 3.99
C ALA A 197 4.31 -22.84 4.33
N ILE A 198 4.71 -23.27 5.53
CA ILE A 198 6.12 -23.43 5.92
C ILE A 198 6.77 -24.49 5.04
N ALA A 199 6.14 -25.65 4.87
CA ALA A 199 6.65 -26.71 4.00
C ALA A 199 6.87 -26.23 2.56
N ALA A 200 5.92 -25.46 2.01
CA ALA A 200 6.04 -24.89 0.67
C ALA A 200 7.23 -23.91 0.56
N VAL A 201 7.43 -23.03 1.55
CA VAL A 201 8.58 -22.10 1.58
C VAL A 201 9.90 -22.87 1.68
N VAL A 202 10.00 -23.80 2.64
CA VAL A 202 11.23 -24.59 2.87
C VAL A 202 11.56 -25.45 1.65
N ALA A 203 10.58 -26.13 1.06
CA ALA A 203 10.76 -26.91 -0.15
C ALA A 203 11.20 -26.05 -1.34
N SER A 204 10.65 -24.84 -1.50
CA SER A 204 11.03 -23.93 -2.59
C SER A 204 12.46 -23.41 -2.43
N VAL A 205 12.86 -23.05 -1.21
CA VAL A 205 14.24 -22.64 -0.92
C VAL A 205 15.20 -23.81 -1.11
N GLY A 206 14.88 -25.01 -0.58
CA GLY A 206 15.68 -26.21 -0.75
C GLY A 206 15.83 -26.63 -2.23
N ALA A 207 14.74 -26.61 -3.00
CA ALA A 207 14.75 -26.90 -4.42
C ALA A 207 15.61 -25.89 -5.20
N SER A 208 15.51 -24.60 -4.88
CA SER A 208 16.38 -23.59 -5.51
C SER A 208 17.87 -23.84 -5.21
N ALA A 209 18.20 -24.29 -3.99
CA ALA A 209 19.58 -24.58 -3.60
C ALA A 209 20.13 -25.83 -4.29
N ALA A 210 19.27 -26.83 -4.50
CA ALA A 210 19.64 -28.09 -5.15
C ALA A 210 19.71 -27.99 -6.68
N PHE A 211 18.83 -27.20 -7.31
CA PHE A 211 18.61 -27.24 -8.76
C PHE A 211 18.89 -25.92 -9.49
N LEU A 212 19.11 -24.82 -8.77
CA LEU A 212 19.44 -23.51 -9.37
C LEU A 212 20.83 -23.08 -8.91
N ASN A 213 20.95 -21.94 -8.24
CA ASN A 213 22.24 -21.42 -7.78
C ASN A 213 22.09 -20.71 -6.42
N PRO A 214 23.21 -20.52 -5.68
CA PRO A 214 23.17 -19.93 -4.34
C PRO A 214 22.54 -18.53 -4.28
N THR A 215 22.76 -17.69 -5.30
CA THR A 215 22.19 -16.33 -5.35
C THR A 215 20.67 -16.39 -5.34
N VAL A 216 20.06 -17.27 -6.15
CA VAL A 216 18.60 -17.46 -6.16
C VAL A 216 18.09 -17.90 -4.80
N SER A 217 18.76 -18.87 -4.16
CA SER A 217 18.33 -19.41 -2.86
C SER A 217 18.39 -18.37 -1.75
N VAL A 218 19.47 -17.59 -1.70
CA VAL A 218 19.64 -16.50 -0.73
C VAL A 218 18.57 -15.43 -0.94
N LEU A 219 18.33 -15.01 -2.18
CA LEU A 219 17.31 -14.01 -2.49
C LEU A 219 15.89 -14.51 -2.18
N LEU A 220 15.59 -15.78 -2.47
CA LEU A 220 14.29 -16.40 -2.19
C LEU A 220 14.04 -16.52 -0.68
N ALA A 221 15.06 -16.95 0.08
CA ALA A 221 15.00 -16.99 1.53
C ALA A 221 14.86 -15.58 2.13
N ALA A 222 15.63 -14.60 1.63
CA ALA A 222 15.54 -13.21 2.06
C ALA A 222 14.16 -12.60 1.76
N ALA A 223 13.54 -12.92 0.62
CA ALA A 223 12.19 -12.50 0.30
C ALA A 223 11.15 -13.10 1.26
N ALA A 224 11.22 -14.40 1.52
CA ALA A 224 10.31 -15.09 2.42
C ALA A 224 10.44 -14.57 3.87
N VAL A 225 11.66 -14.52 4.41
CA VAL A 225 11.94 -14.03 5.77
C VAL A 225 11.62 -12.53 5.88
N GLY A 226 12.03 -11.74 4.90
CA GLY A 226 11.74 -10.30 4.86
C GLY A 226 10.25 -10.01 4.83
N TYR A 227 9.46 -10.78 4.08
CA TYR A 227 8.01 -10.60 4.03
C TYR A 227 7.29 -11.10 5.28
N VAL A 228 7.59 -12.33 5.73
CA VAL A 228 6.87 -12.98 6.83
C VAL A 228 7.31 -12.44 8.19
N VAL A 229 8.61 -12.22 8.39
CA VAL A 229 9.13 -11.78 9.69
C VAL A 229 9.22 -10.25 9.73
N LEU A 230 10.08 -9.65 8.91
CA LEU A 230 10.38 -8.22 9.03
C LEU A 230 9.16 -7.35 8.70
N TYR A 231 8.50 -7.60 7.58
CA TYR A 231 7.32 -6.83 7.19
C TYR A 231 6.09 -7.20 8.02
N THR A 232 5.65 -8.47 7.98
CA THR A 232 4.34 -8.86 8.55
C THR A 232 4.28 -8.76 10.08
N LEU A 233 5.35 -9.17 10.79
CA LEU A 233 5.36 -9.17 12.26
C LEU A 233 5.88 -7.86 12.86
N VAL A 234 6.80 -7.17 12.18
CA VAL A 234 7.47 -5.98 12.75
C VAL A 234 6.95 -4.69 12.12
N TRP A 235 7.34 -4.39 10.88
CA TRP A 235 7.15 -3.05 10.30
C TRP A 235 5.69 -2.70 10.07
N LYS A 236 4.90 -3.63 9.53
CA LYS A 236 3.47 -3.43 9.26
C LYS A 236 2.68 -3.05 10.52
N ARG A 237 3.09 -3.56 11.69
CA ARG A 237 2.37 -3.42 12.96
C ARG A 237 2.86 -2.23 13.78
N ARG A 238 4.11 -1.82 13.60
CA ARG A 238 4.78 -0.86 14.50
C ARG A 238 5.11 0.48 13.86
N SER A 239 5.16 0.59 12.52
CA SER A 239 5.63 1.79 11.84
C SER A 239 4.68 2.26 10.75
N PRO A 240 4.33 3.57 10.70
CA PRO A 240 3.61 4.15 9.57
C PRO A 240 4.36 4.11 8.24
N TYR A 241 5.68 4.03 8.32
CA TYR A 241 6.56 3.91 7.17
C TYR A 241 6.84 2.46 6.78
N GLY A 242 6.22 1.47 7.46
CA GLY A 242 6.54 0.06 7.28
C GLY A 242 6.36 -0.47 5.85
N THR A 243 5.54 0.19 5.03
CA THR A 243 5.40 -0.09 3.59
C THR A 243 6.70 0.12 2.82
N ILE A 244 7.56 1.06 3.21
CA ILE A 244 8.80 1.41 2.50
C ILE A 244 9.82 0.27 2.59
N PRO A 245 10.30 -0.16 3.79
CA PRO A 245 11.19 -1.31 3.87
C PRO A 245 10.47 -2.62 3.51
N GLY A 246 9.14 -2.68 3.68
CA GLY A 246 8.32 -3.81 3.22
C GLY A 246 8.27 -3.97 1.69
N ALA A 247 8.61 -2.93 0.93
CA ALA A 247 8.67 -3.00 -0.53
C ALA A 247 9.85 -3.87 -1.02
N VAL A 248 10.97 -3.86 -0.30
CA VAL A 248 12.17 -4.62 -0.63
C VAL A 248 11.88 -6.11 -0.85
N PRO A 249 11.35 -6.88 0.13
CA PRO A 249 11.05 -8.29 -0.08
C PRO A 249 9.98 -8.53 -1.15
N GLY A 250 9.06 -7.57 -1.36
CA GLY A 250 8.05 -7.65 -2.41
C GLY A 250 8.61 -7.45 -3.82
N ALA A 251 9.75 -6.78 -3.97
CA ALA A 251 10.41 -6.55 -5.24
C ALA A 251 11.50 -7.59 -5.56
N LEU A 252 12.05 -8.29 -4.55
CA LEU A 252 13.05 -9.36 -4.74
C LEU A 252 12.69 -10.43 -5.79
N PRO A 253 11.41 -10.81 -6.05
CA PRO A 253 11.06 -11.73 -7.12
C PRO A 253 11.70 -11.41 -8.48
N VAL A 254 11.87 -10.13 -8.83
CA VAL A 254 12.55 -9.77 -10.08
C VAL A 254 14.03 -10.16 -10.07
N LEU A 255 14.74 -9.95 -8.95
CA LEU A 255 16.14 -10.33 -8.81
C LEU A 255 16.31 -11.84 -8.70
N ILE A 256 15.35 -12.54 -8.08
CA ILE A 256 15.33 -14.01 -8.02
C ILE A 256 15.27 -14.57 -9.45
N GLY A 257 14.35 -14.05 -10.27
CA GLY A 257 14.28 -14.40 -11.69
C GLY A 257 15.56 -14.04 -12.45
N TYR A 258 16.03 -12.80 -12.32
CA TYR A 258 17.24 -12.34 -12.98
C TYR A 258 18.46 -13.22 -12.63
N ALA A 259 18.66 -13.54 -11.35
CA ALA A 259 19.76 -14.34 -10.84
C ALA A 259 19.71 -15.80 -11.30
N ALA A 260 18.54 -16.34 -11.66
CA ALA A 260 18.44 -17.68 -12.22
C ALA A 260 19.15 -17.79 -13.57
N VAL A 261 19.25 -16.68 -14.31
CA VAL A 261 19.96 -16.61 -15.61
C VAL A 261 21.35 -15.98 -15.46
N ARG A 262 21.47 -14.89 -14.67
CA ARG A 262 22.72 -14.15 -14.47
C ARG A 262 22.96 -13.91 -12.97
N PRO A 263 23.62 -14.84 -12.26
CA PRO A 263 23.79 -14.80 -10.80
C PRO A 263 24.56 -13.59 -10.27
N SER A 264 25.34 -12.90 -11.10
CA SER A 264 26.14 -11.73 -10.70
C SER A 264 25.35 -10.43 -10.50
N LEU A 265 24.05 -10.41 -10.83
CA LEU A 265 23.16 -9.25 -10.73
C LEU A 265 23.70 -8.00 -11.47
N GLY A 266 23.30 -7.82 -12.72
CA GLY A 266 23.65 -6.63 -13.49
C GLY A 266 22.87 -5.38 -13.05
N MET A 267 23.39 -4.22 -13.46
CA MET A 267 22.77 -2.92 -13.21
C MET A 267 21.32 -2.86 -13.70
N ASP A 268 21.03 -3.42 -14.88
CA ASP A 268 19.68 -3.55 -15.45
C ASP A 268 18.70 -4.28 -14.50
N GLY A 269 19.13 -5.38 -13.89
CA GLY A 269 18.35 -6.10 -12.88
C GLY A 269 18.08 -5.26 -11.64
N VAL A 270 19.10 -4.54 -11.15
CA VAL A 270 18.98 -3.65 -9.98
C VAL A 270 18.06 -2.46 -10.26
N LEU A 271 18.10 -1.89 -11.46
CA LEU A 271 17.21 -0.79 -11.86
C LEU A 271 15.74 -1.25 -11.92
N LEU A 272 15.48 -2.45 -12.46
CA LEU A 272 14.12 -2.99 -12.48
C LEU A 272 13.64 -3.31 -11.05
N PHE A 273 14.51 -3.85 -10.21
CA PHE A 273 14.25 -4.01 -8.78
C PHE A 273 13.90 -2.68 -8.09
N LEU A 274 14.69 -1.63 -8.32
CA LEU A 274 14.44 -0.31 -7.77
C LEU A 274 13.10 0.26 -8.24
N PHE A 275 12.77 0.09 -9.52
CA PHE A 275 11.46 0.46 -10.06
C PHE A 275 10.31 -0.21 -9.29
N LEU A 276 10.39 -1.53 -9.05
CA LEU A 276 9.38 -2.26 -8.29
C LEU A 276 9.32 -1.81 -6.81
N VAL A 277 10.47 -1.58 -6.17
CA VAL A 277 10.54 -1.08 -4.79
C VAL A 277 9.85 0.28 -4.66
N LEU A 278 10.13 1.21 -5.58
CA LEU A 278 9.53 2.55 -5.55
C LEU A 278 8.06 2.56 -5.95
N TRP A 279 7.61 1.59 -6.74
CA TRP A 279 6.23 1.51 -7.21
C TRP A 279 5.25 1.12 -6.10
N GLN A 280 5.69 0.27 -5.16
CA GLN A 280 4.81 -0.32 -4.15
C GLN A 280 4.26 0.69 -3.11
N PRO A 281 5.05 1.63 -2.54
CA PRO A 281 4.55 2.60 -1.58
C PRO A 281 3.37 3.45 -2.09
N PRO A 282 3.46 4.15 -3.24
CA PRO A 282 2.34 4.97 -3.72
C PRO A 282 1.11 4.12 -4.06
N HIS A 283 1.30 2.91 -4.60
CA HIS A 283 0.24 1.94 -4.85
C HIS A 283 -0.49 1.54 -3.55
N PHE A 284 0.25 1.14 -2.52
CA PHE A 284 -0.32 0.72 -1.25
C PHE A 284 -0.97 1.89 -0.49
N TRP A 285 -0.36 3.07 -0.50
CA TRP A 285 -0.93 4.23 0.17
C TRP A 285 -2.21 4.73 -0.50
N ALA A 286 -2.35 4.61 -1.83
CA ALA A 286 -3.64 4.85 -2.49
C ALA A 286 -4.73 3.88 -1.98
N LEU A 287 -4.42 2.60 -1.78
CA LEU A 287 -5.34 1.65 -1.15
C LEU A 287 -5.65 2.02 0.31
N ALA A 288 -4.64 2.45 1.06
CA ALA A 288 -4.77 2.85 2.45
C ALA A 288 -5.65 4.11 2.61
N LEU A 289 -5.57 5.06 1.69
CA LEU A 289 -6.48 6.22 1.65
C LEU A 289 -7.92 5.80 1.38
N ARG A 290 -8.14 4.82 0.48
CA ARG A 290 -9.49 4.30 0.21
C ARG A 290 -10.10 3.56 1.41
N HIS A 291 -9.30 2.80 2.14
CA HIS A 291 -9.75 1.92 3.23
C HIS A 291 -9.28 2.39 4.62
N GLY A 292 -9.10 3.70 4.81
CA GLY A 292 -8.49 4.27 6.01
C GLY A 292 -9.22 3.87 7.30
N GLU A 293 -10.54 3.85 7.29
CA GLU A 293 -11.36 3.42 8.43
C GLU A 293 -11.12 1.96 8.82
N GLU A 294 -10.99 1.06 7.83
CA GLU A 294 -10.70 -0.36 8.08
C GLU A 294 -9.31 -0.54 8.69
N TYR A 295 -8.31 0.22 8.22
CA TYR A 295 -6.96 0.20 8.80
C TYR A 295 -6.94 0.76 10.22
N ARG A 296 -7.69 1.83 10.49
CA ARG A 296 -7.84 2.40 11.83
C ARG A 296 -8.52 1.41 12.78
N ALA A 297 -9.62 0.80 12.37
CA ALA A 297 -10.32 -0.22 13.15
C ALA A 297 -9.41 -1.43 13.45
N ALA A 298 -8.57 -1.83 12.49
CA ALA A 298 -7.62 -2.90 12.65
C ALA A 298 -6.38 -2.54 13.49
N GLY A 299 -6.21 -1.28 13.90
CA GLY A 299 -5.05 -0.80 14.66
C GLY A 299 -3.75 -0.81 13.85
N VAL A 300 -3.83 -0.73 12.52
CA VAL A 300 -2.64 -0.71 11.65
C VAL A 300 -2.22 0.73 11.46
N PRO A 301 -0.99 1.13 11.87
CA PRO A 301 -0.57 2.52 11.88
C PRO A 301 -0.18 3.03 10.49
N VAL A 302 -0.85 2.64 9.40
CA VAL A 302 -0.51 3.04 8.03
C VAL A 302 -0.46 4.56 7.87
N LEU A 303 0.34 5.05 6.93
CA LEU A 303 0.61 6.47 6.71
C LEU A 303 -0.64 7.39 6.76
N PRO A 304 -1.77 7.07 6.09
CA PRO A 304 -2.99 7.89 6.20
C PRO A 304 -3.63 7.94 7.58
N VAL A 305 -3.49 6.87 8.37
CA VAL A 305 -4.04 6.77 9.72
C VAL A 305 -3.18 7.54 10.71
N ALA A 306 -1.86 7.48 10.55
CA ALA A 306 -0.91 8.11 11.47
C ALA A 306 -0.72 9.62 11.22
N PHE A 307 -0.60 10.03 9.95
CA PHE A 307 -0.26 11.41 9.55
C PHE A 307 -1.34 12.11 8.73
N GLY A 308 -2.45 11.44 8.46
CA GLY A 308 -3.57 11.99 7.72
C GLY A 308 -3.37 12.01 6.20
N GLU A 309 -4.44 12.41 5.52
CA GLU A 309 -4.52 12.44 4.06
C GLU A 309 -3.52 13.42 3.41
N PRO A 310 -3.35 14.69 3.86
CA PRO A 310 -2.48 15.65 3.19
C PRO A 310 -1.02 15.20 3.12
N TYR A 311 -0.48 14.74 4.25
CA TYR A 311 0.91 14.25 4.32
C TYR A 311 1.11 13.01 3.43
N THR A 312 0.14 12.09 3.45
CA THR A 312 0.20 10.89 2.61
C THR A 312 0.23 11.24 1.12
N LYS A 313 -0.57 12.22 0.68
CA LYS A 313 -0.58 12.65 -0.74
C LYS A 313 0.77 13.19 -1.20
N VAL A 314 1.49 13.91 -0.35
CA VAL A 314 2.83 14.42 -0.68
C VAL A 314 3.79 13.26 -0.93
N LEU A 315 3.84 12.27 -0.04
CA LEU A 315 4.71 11.10 -0.22
C LEU A 315 4.29 10.23 -1.41
N ILE A 316 2.97 10.04 -1.62
CA ILE A 316 2.45 9.38 -2.82
C ILE A 316 2.97 10.04 -4.09
N PHE A 317 2.89 11.38 -4.18
CA PHE A 317 3.34 12.11 -5.36
C PHE A 317 4.86 12.07 -5.52
N LEU A 318 5.63 12.22 -4.43
CA LEU A 318 7.09 12.15 -4.48
C LEU A 318 7.57 10.80 -5.03
N TYR A 319 7.02 9.69 -4.53
CA TYR A 319 7.35 8.36 -5.04
C TYR A 319 6.86 8.18 -6.49
N ALA A 320 5.64 8.64 -6.81
CA ALA A 320 5.11 8.54 -8.17
C ALA A 320 5.95 9.34 -9.19
N ALA A 321 6.46 10.51 -8.82
CA ALA A 321 7.32 11.34 -9.66
C ALA A 321 8.72 10.74 -9.83
N ALA A 322 9.18 9.90 -8.90
CA ALA A 322 10.44 9.17 -9.04
C ALA A 322 10.34 7.97 -10.01
N LEU A 323 9.14 7.46 -10.31
CA LEU A 323 8.98 6.30 -11.18
C LEU A 323 9.35 6.55 -12.65
N PRO A 324 8.91 7.64 -13.32
CA PRO A 324 9.32 7.93 -14.69
C PRO A 324 10.85 7.95 -14.90
N PRO A 325 11.66 8.71 -14.14
CA PRO A 325 13.11 8.72 -14.35
C PRO A 325 13.75 7.35 -14.10
N VAL A 326 13.27 6.58 -13.12
CA VAL A 326 13.77 5.22 -12.88
C VAL A 326 13.40 4.29 -14.03
N SER A 327 12.18 4.38 -14.58
CA SER A 327 11.81 3.60 -15.77
C SER A 327 12.64 3.98 -17.00
N LEU A 328 12.94 5.27 -17.21
CA LEU A 328 13.80 5.75 -18.30
C LEU A 328 15.26 5.32 -18.11
N SER A 329 15.73 5.15 -16.88
CA SER A 329 17.08 4.64 -16.62
C SER A 329 17.29 3.20 -17.13
N LEU A 330 16.22 2.39 -17.24
CA LEU A 330 16.30 1.06 -17.87
C LEU A 330 16.63 1.14 -19.36
N TRP A 331 16.22 2.21 -20.05
CA TRP A 331 16.66 2.50 -21.40
C TRP A 331 18.11 3.02 -21.41
N ALA A 332 18.37 4.10 -20.67
CA ALA A 332 19.66 4.80 -20.74
C ALA A 332 20.85 4.01 -20.20
N LEU A 333 20.65 3.23 -19.13
CA LEU A 333 21.69 2.49 -18.41
C LEU A 333 21.47 0.97 -18.44
N GLY A 334 20.21 0.55 -18.58
CA GLY A 334 19.84 -0.85 -18.67
C GLY A 334 19.94 -1.42 -20.08
N GLY A 335 20.33 -0.65 -21.09
CA GLY A 335 20.57 -1.13 -22.46
C GLY A 335 19.31 -1.66 -23.16
N LEU A 336 18.12 -1.19 -22.77
CA LEU A 336 16.91 -1.42 -23.56
C LEU A 336 16.90 -0.52 -24.80
N SER A 337 16.03 -0.80 -25.77
CA SER A 337 16.00 -0.03 -27.02
C SER A 337 15.31 1.32 -26.87
N ALA A 338 15.47 2.19 -27.88
CA ALA A 338 14.72 3.45 -27.96
C ALA A 338 13.19 3.25 -27.98
N ARG A 339 12.70 2.09 -28.47
CA ARG A 339 11.26 1.76 -28.44
C ARG A 339 10.76 1.68 -27.00
N PHE A 340 11.51 1.01 -26.13
CA PHE A 340 11.21 0.98 -24.71
C PHE A 340 11.33 2.37 -24.09
N GLY A 341 12.36 3.16 -24.44
CA GLY A 341 12.53 4.54 -23.97
C GLY A 341 11.30 5.42 -24.23
N TRP A 342 10.77 5.39 -25.45
CA TRP A 342 9.53 6.11 -25.79
C TRP A 342 8.31 5.58 -25.04
N ALA A 343 8.14 4.26 -24.95
CA ALA A 343 7.06 3.66 -24.18
C ALA A 343 7.12 4.07 -22.70
N ALA A 344 8.30 4.02 -22.08
CA ALA A 344 8.52 4.43 -20.69
C ALA A 344 8.21 5.92 -20.47
N ALA A 345 8.60 6.79 -21.40
CA ALA A 345 8.29 8.22 -21.34
C ALA A 345 6.78 8.50 -21.39
N ILE A 346 6.08 7.91 -22.37
CA ILE A 346 4.64 8.10 -22.57
C ILE A 346 3.85 7.52 -21.38
N LEU A 347 4.17 6.27 -20.99
CA LEU A 347 3.53 5.61 -19.86
C LEU A 347 3.80 6.36 -18.55
N GLY A 348 5.02 6.84 -18.33
CA GLY A 348 5.40 7.59 -17.13
C GLY A 348 4.66 8.92 -17.02
N ALA A 349 4.62 9.70 -18.11
CA ALA A 349 3.88 10.97 -18.16
C ALA A 349 2.36 10.76 -17.98
N GLY A 350 1.79 9.78 -18.70
CA GLY A 350 0.37 9.43 -18.58
C GLY A 350 -0.01 8.93 -17.18
N PHE A 351 0.84 8.08 -16.58
CA PHE A 351 0.68 7.64 -15.20
C PHE A 351 0.69 8.81 -14.25
N LEU A 352 1.69 9.70 -14.32
CA LEU A 352 1.79 10.83 -13.39
C LEU A 352 0.58 11.76 -13.50
N ALA A 353 0.10 12.04 -14.71
CA ALA A 353 -1.10 12.86 -14.93
C ALA A 353 -2.37 12.23 -14.34
N VAL A 354 -2.62 10.95 -14.63
CA VAL A 354 -3.80 10.22 -14.10
C VAL A 354 -3.71 10.06 -12.59
N PHE A 355 -2.53 9.71 -12.08
CA PHE A 355 -2.30 9.45 -10.68
C PHE A 355 -2.41 10.74 -9.86
N TYR A 356 -1.87 11.86 -10.35
CA TYR A 356 -2.07 13.18 -9.73
C TYR A 356 -3.56 13.57 -9.71
N ARG A 357 -4.27 13.48 -10.84
CA ARG A 357 -5.71 13.80 -10.92
C ARG A 357 -6.52 12.96 -9.93
N ASP A 358 -6.26 11.66 -9.87
CA ASP A 358 -7.07 10.71 -9.10
C ASP A 358 -6.70 10.70 -7.60
N THR A 359 -5.49 11.10 -7.22
CA THR A 359 -5.08 11.22 -5.80
C THR A 359 -5.25 12.63 -5.23
N VAL A 360 -4.77 13.66 -5.93
CA VAL A 360 -4.73 15.04 -5.45
C VAL A 360 -6.05 15.75 -5.75
N SER A 361 -6.46 15.78 -7.01
CA SER A 361 -7.58 16.64 -7.46
C SER A 361 -8.96 16.06 -7.14
N THR A 362 -9.19 14.78 -7.40
CA THR A 362 -10.54 14.18 -7.35
C THR A 362 -10.77 13.20 -6.19
N ARG A 363 -9.73 12.86 -5.43
CA ARG A 363 -9.75 11.87 -4.33
C ARG A 363 -10.34 10.50 -4.72
N ARG A 364 -10.22 10.12 -5.99
CA ARG A 364 -10.67 8.82 -6.53
C ARG A 364 -9.61 7.74 -6.31
N TYR A 365 -9.30 7.45 -5.05
CA TYR A 365 -8.19 6.56 -4.66
C TYR A 365 -8.28 5.14 -5.24
N GLY A 366 -9.48 4.61 -5.44
CA GLY A 366 -9.67 3.32 -6.10
C GLY A 366 -9.19 3.32 -7.57
N ARG A 367 -9.38 4.43 -8.29
CA ARG A 367 -8.87 4.59 -9.66
C ARG A 367 -7.36 4.83 -9.67
N ALA A 368 -6.83 5.59 -8.72
CA ALA A 368 -5.38 5.74 -8.56
C ALA A 368 -4.69 4.39 -8.30
N PHE A 369 -5.27 3.57 -7.42
CA PHE A 369 -4.82 2.19 -7.19
C PHE A 369 -4.82 1.36 -8.49
N ALA A 370 -5.92 1.38 -9.25
CA ALA A 370 -6.00 0.66 -10.52
C ALA A 370 -5.00 1.19 -11.57
N ALA A 371 -4.83 2.52 -11.67
CA ALA A 371 -3.88 3.17 -12.58
C ALA A 371 -2.43 2.78 -12.27
N SER A 372 -2.07 2.64 -10.99
CA SER A 372 -0.73 2.17 -10.61
C SER A 372 -0.48 0.71 -11.03
N ILE A 373 -1.47 -0.18 -10.94
CA ILE A 373 -1.35 -1.56 -11.44
C ILE A 373 -1.20 -1.54 -12.96
N ALA A 374 -2.05 -0.78 -13.66
CA ALA A 374 -1.98 -0.66 -15.11
C ALA A 374 -0.61 -0.15 -15.56
N TYR A 375 -0.06 0.88 -14.90
CA TYR A 375 1.27 1.39 -15.19
C TYR A 375 2.37 0.33 -15.01
N LEU A 376 2.38 -0.41 -13.90
CA LEU A 376 3.33 -1.50 -13.68
C LEU A 376 3.25 -2.57 -14.78
N VAL A 377 2.02 -3.05 -15.06
CA VAL A 377 1.80 -4.10 -16.06
C VAL A 377 2.23 -3.63 -17.45
N LEU A 378 1.92 -2.39 -17.82
CA LEU A 378 2.29 -1.84 -19.12
C LEU A 378 3.81 -1.65 -19.24
N VAL A 379 4.49 -1.15 -18.21
CA VAL A 379 5.96 -1.04 -18.23
C VAL A 379 6.62 -2.41 -18.35
N LEU A 380 6.17 -3.41 -17.60
CA LEU A 380 6.68 -4.78 -17.71
C LEU A 380 6.37 -5.38 -19.09
N ALA A 381 5.17 -5.17 -19.63
CA ALA A 381 4.80 -5.63 -20.96
C ALA A 381 5.65 -4.96 -22.05
N SER A 382 5.91 -3.66 -21.95
CA SER A 382 6.81 -2.94 -22.86
C SER A 382 8.25 -3.47 -22.78
N LEU A 383 8.74 -3.78 -21.57
CA LEU A 383 10.06 -4.39 -21.39
C LEU A 383 10.14 -5.77 -22.05
N LEU A 384 9.13 -6.61 -21.81
CA LEU A 384 9.06 -7.95 -22.40
C LEU A 384 8.94 -7.86 -23.93
N ALA A 385 8.09 -6.99 -24.45
CA ALA A 385 7.95 -6.77 -25.89
C ALA A 385 9.26 -6.29 -26.52
N ASP A 386 9.98 -5.38 -25.87
CA ASP A 386 11.24 -4.87 -26.39
C ASP A 386 12.33 -5.95 -26.54
N LEU A 387 12.36 -6.89 -25.59
CA LEU A 387 13.38 -7.96 -25.54
C LEU A 387 13.00 -9.22 -26.31
N LEU A 388 11.71 -9.46 -26.55
CA LEU A 388 11.21 -10.66 -27.21
C LEU A 388 10.83 -10.43 -28.67
N LEU A 389 10.45 -9.20 -29.04
CA LEU A 389 10.11 -8.88 -30.42
C LEU A 389 11.37 -8.42 -31.17
N PRO A 390 11.59 -8.92 -32.40
CA PRO A 390 12.68 -8.45 -33.23
C PRO A 390 12.61 -6.93 -33.42
N ALA A 391 13.77 -6.31 -33.62
CA ALA A 391 13.81 -4.92 -34.07
C ALA A 391 13.11 -4.87 -35.44
N ALA A 392 12.12 -3.97 -35.60
CA ALA A 392 11.61 -3.67 -36.93
C ALA A 392 12.79 -3.04 -37.68
N ILE A 393 13.27 -3.73 -38.70
CA ILE A 393 14.38 -3.32 -39.58
C ILE A 393 13.96 -2.07 -40.36
#